data_AF-A0A8J8KID5-F1
#
_entry.id   AF-A0A8J8KID5-F1
#
_cell.length_a   1.000
_cell.length_b   1.000
_cell.length_c   1.000
_cell.angle_alpha   90.00
_cell.angle_beta   90.00
_cell.angle_gamma   90.00
#
_symmetry.space_group_name_H-M   'P 1'
#
loop_
_entity.id
_entity.type
_entity.pdbx_description
1 polymer ?
#
loop_
_entity_poly.entity_id
_entity_poly.type
_entity_poly.pdbx_seq_one_letter_code
_entity_poly.pdbx_strand_id
1 'polypeptide(L)'
;MSVTFQTRATLVLVLTAAMVAVAPAAPAAAASAYLKPNDYCLDQCNDILPPGENGNATLAGILLHQSIGTRPAHSADQLAAYANLLSAYTGLTDEQIGQFYNDGAFGVPAGQVESTISPRSDVTIVRDKATGVPHVTGTTREGTMFGAGYAGAQDRLFLMDLLRHVGRGTLTSFAGGSPGNQELEQSVWRNSPYTEADLQAQVNALQSRGARGAQLYTDITQYIAGVNAYINHCMSQSPVDCPGEYVLTGHLDAVTNEGGPEPFKVTDIVAISGVVGGLFGGGGGGEMASALVRVEAQAKYGVTVGDQVWRAFREQNDPETLLTLHNGQSFPYGQSPVNATGVVLPDRGTTSDVPVVYHRTGSAGVSAEAVEPATERKGMSNAIVVSGSMTATGNPIAVFGPQTGYFSPQLLMLEELQGPGISARGASFAGVNLYVQLGRGQDYAWSATSAGQDITDTYAVQLCETNGSTPTVNSMAYLFRGVCTPMETLRQDNAWQPTTADSTPAGSYSLITYRTKYGLVTHRGLA
;
A
#
# COMPACT_ATOMS: atom_id res chain seq x y z
N MET A 1 35.22 -23.48 7.39
CA MET A 1 36.61 -23.05 7.13
C MET A 1 36.55 -21.76 6.36
N SER A 2 36.67 -20.63 7.07
CA SER A 2 36.62 -19.28 6.51
C SER A 2 37.97 -18.94 5.89
N VAL A 3 37.97 -18.38 4.68
CA VAL A 3 39.14 -17.70 4.12
C VAL A 3 38.73 -16.31 3.69
N THR A 4 39.18 -15.33 4.47
CA THR A 4 39.01 -13.90 4.29
C THR A 4 40.22 -13.37 3.54
N PHE A 5 40.03 -12.66 2.41
CA PHE A 5 41.10 -11.89 1.78
C PHE A 5 41.00 -10.43 2.22
N GLN A 6 41.95 -9.99 3.05
CA GLN A 6 42.20 -8.59 3.37
C GLN A 6 43.20 -8.01 2.36
N THR A 7 42.79 -7.02 1.58
CA THR A 7 43.69 -6.11 0.87
C THR A 7 43.77 -4.80 1.64
N ARG A 8 44.95 -4.50 2.20
CA ARG A 8 45.29 -3.23 2.85
C ARG A 8 45.61 -2.19 1.77
N ALA A 9 44.87 -1.09 1.73
CA ALA A 9 45.27 0.13 1.05
C ALA A 9 45.56 1.21 2.10
N THR A 10 46.80 1.68 2.14
CA THR A 10 47.30 2.71 3.05
C THR A 10 46.90 4.09 2.51
N LEU A 11 46.02 4.81 3.21
CA LEU A 11 45.69 6.21 2.88
C LEU A 11 46.60 7.15 3.69
N VAL A 12 47.36 7.98 3.00
CA VAL A 12 48.14 9.08 3.57
C VAL A 12 47.19 10.26 3.81
N LEU A 13 47.01 10.66 5.07
CA LEU A 13 46.23 11.84 5.44
C LEU A 13 47.09 13.10 5.26
N VAL A 14 46.70 13.98 4.34
CA VAL A 14 47.21 15.36 4.27
C VAL A 14 46.18 16.25 4.97
N LEU A 15 46.53 16.78 6.15
CA LEU A 15 45.72 17.78 6.84
C LEU A 15 45.90 19.15 6.16
N THR A 16 44.86 19.63 5.49
CA THR A 16 44.71 21.05 5.16
C THR A 16 43.74 21.70 6.14
N ALA A 17 44.26 22.61 6.97
CA ALA A 17 43.44 23.44 7.85
C ALA A 17 42.77 24.55 7.03
N ALA A 18 41.47 24.44 6.77
CA ALA A 18 40.67 25.52 6.23
C ALA A 18 39.99 26.27 7.37
N MET A 19 40.31 27.57 7.53
CA MET A 19 39.62 28.47 8.44
C MET A 19 38.17 28.67 7.97
N VAL A 20 37.21 28.34 8.83
CA VAL A 20 35.79 28.63 8.62
C VAL A 20 35.55 30.11 8.93
N ALA A 21 35.30 30.91 7.89
CA ALA A 21 34.77 32.26 8.05
C ALA A 21 33.27 32.15 8.38
N VAL A 22 32.89 32.52 9.61
CA VAL A 22 31.49 32.65 10.02
C VAL A 22 30.92 33.90 9.35
N ALA A 23 30.10 33.72 8.32
CA ALA A 23 29.30 34.80 7.75
C ALA A 23 28.15 35.16 8.72
N PRO A 24 27.76 36.45 8.83
CA PRO A 24 26.65 36.84 9.69
C PRO A 24 25.34 36.24 9.20
N ALA A 25 24.51 35.79 10.15
CA ALA A 25 23.18 35.27 9.89
C ALA A 25 22.35 36.27 9.07
N ALA A 26 21.81 35.81 7.95
CA ALA A 26 20.81 36.54 7.20
C ALA A 26 19.53 36.69 8.06
N PRO A 27 18.82 37.83 7.98
CA PRO A 27 17.57 38.01 8.72
C PRO A 27 16.50 37.04 8.21
N ALA A 28 15.58 36.69 9.12
CA ALA A 28 14.47 35.76 8.97
C ALA A 28 13.82 35.79 7.57
N ALA A 29 13.57 34.58 7.04
CA ALA A 29 12.78 34.39 5.83
C ALA A 29 11.45 35.15 5.96
N ALA A 30 11.20 36.06 5.03
CA ALA A 30 9.91 36.71 4.91
C ALA A 30 8.84 35.65 4.65
N ALA A 31 7.77 35.65 5.46
CA ALA A 31 6.58 34.83 5.25
C ALA A 31 6.17 34.89 3.78
N SER A 32 5.90 33.73 3.19
CA SER A 32 5.53 33.61 1.78
C SER A 32 4.22 34.35 1.56
N ALA A 33 4.23 35.45 0.80
CA ALA A 33 3.03 36.22 0.46
C ALA A 33 2.06 35.49 -0.50
N TYR A 34 2.13 34.16 -0.60
CA TYR A 34 1.42 33.32 -1.56
C TYR A 34 0.27 32.50 -0.94
N LEU A 35 -0.01 32.61 0.37
CA LEU A 35 -1.09 31.83 0.99
C LEU A 35 -2.44 32.05 0.27
N LYS A 36 -3.00 30.98 -0.31
CA LYS A 36 -4.33 31.02 -0.93
C LYS A 36 -5.38 31.40 0.12
N PRO A 37 -6.49 32.07 -0.28
CA PRO A 37 -7.65 32.20 0.60
C PRO A 37 -8.06 30.83 1.15
N ASN A 38 -8.25 30.73 2.47
CA ASN A 38 -8.53 29.50 3.21
C ASN A 38 -7.37 28.49 3.34
N ASP A 39 -6.13 28.91 3.10
CA ASP A 39 -4.96 28.13 3.51
C ASP A 39 -4.52 28.53 4.92
N TYR A 40 -4.90 27.73 5.92
CA TYR A 40 -4.54 27.94 7.33
C TYR A 40 -3.20 27.33 7.72
N CYS A 41 -2.34 27.08 6.73
CA CYS A 41 -1.04 26.45 6.95
C CYS A 41 -0.03 27.36 7.67
N LEU A 42 -0.11 28.68 7.46
CA LEU A 42 0.73 29.69 8.11
C LEU A 42 2.25 29.41 8.00
N ASP A 43 2.71 28.84 6.88
CA ASP A 43 4.11 28.40 6.67
C ASP A 43 4.57 27.32 7.67
N GLN A 44 3.64 26.55 8.28
CA GLN A 44 3.93 25.54 9.31
C GLN A 44 3.55 24.10 8.91
N CYS A 45 3.01 23.87 7.72
CA CYS A 45 2.78 22.51 7.20
C CYS A 45 3.93 22.12 6.32
N ASN A 46 4.42 20.91 6.55
CA ASN A 46 5.52 20.36 5.79
C ASN A 46 5.21 18.89 5.48
N ASP A 47 5.63 18.44 4.31
CA ASP A 47 5.47 17.05 3.86
C ASP A 47 6.78 16.51 3.27
N ILE A 48 6.90 15.18 3.21
CA ILE A 48 7.99 14.52 2.49
C ILE A 48 7.54 13.13 2.04
N LEU A 49 7.95 12.75 0.84
CA LEU A 49 7.67 11.47 0.20
C LEU A 49 8.97 10.85 -0.35
N PRO A 50 9.77 10.17 0.49
CA PRO A 50 10.95 9.48 0.00
C PRO A 50 10.58 8.24 -0.85
N PRO A 51 11.29 7.96 -1.96
CA PRO A 51 12.49 8.68 -2.42
C PRO A 51 12.18 9.97 -3.21
N GLY A 52 11.00 10.10 -3.81
CA GLY A 52 10.55 11.28 -4.56
C GLY A 52 9.16 11.08 -5.17
N GLU A 53 8.66 12.11 -5.85
CA GLU A 53 7.32 12.14 -6.42
C GLU A 53 7.19 11.42 -7.76
N ASN A 54 8.18 11.46 -8.65
CA ASN A 54 8.03 10.87 -9.98
C ASN A 54 8.40 9.38 -9.96
N GLY A 55 7.41 8.54 -10.26
CA GLY A 55 7.58 7.09 -10.36
C GLY A 55 7.56 6.53 -11.78
N ASN A 56 7.61 7.40 -12.79
CA ASN A 56 7.57 7.02 -14.19
C ASN A 56 8.95 7.15 -14.84
N ALA A 57 9.27 6.21 -15.73
CA ALA A 57 10.47 6.24 -16.57
C ALA A 57 10.15 5.72 -17.96
N THR A 58 10.46 6.50 -19.00
CA THR A 58 10.37 6.02 -20.38
C THR A 58 11.45 4.96 -20.65
N LEU A 59 11.30 4.17 -21.72
CA LEU A 59 12.33 3.21 -22.13
C LEU A 59 13.70 3.87 -22.30
N ALA A 60 13.75 5.05 -22.94
CA ALA A 60 14.97 5.82 -23.09
C ALA A 60 15.56 6.22 -21.72
N GLY A 61 14.72 6.66 -20.78
CA GLY A 61 15.12 6.97 -19.41
C GLY A 61 15.74 5.78 -18.68
N ILE A 62 15.14 4.59 -18.81
CA ILE A 62 15.65 3.35 -18.21
C ILE A 62 17.01 2.95 -18.80
N LEU A 63 17.16 3.00 -20.12
CA LEU A 63 18.42 2.66 -20.79
C LEU A 63 19.55 3.66 -20.45
N LEU A 64 19.22 4.95 -20.33
CA LEU A 64 20.17 5.97 -19.87
C LEU A 64 20.59 5.72 -18.41
N HIS A 65 19.63 5.34 -17.54
CA HIS A 65 19.96 4.95 -16.16
C HIS A 65 20.94 3.76 -16.12
N GLN A 66 20.67 2.71 -16.89
CA GLN A 66 21.52 1.51 -16.91
C GLN A 66 22.93 1.79 -17.45
N SER A 67 23.06 2.72 -18.39
CA SER A 67 24.35 3.01 -19.04
C SER A 67 25.21 4.01 -18.25
N ILE A 68 24.61 5.06 -17.68
CA ILE A 68 25.35 6.17 -17.04
C ILE A 68 24.78 6.62 -15.70
N GLY A 69 23.78 5.93 -15.15
CA GLY A 69 23.26 6.16 -13.80
C GLY A 69 22.30 7.36 -13.65
N THR A 70 21.87 8.00 -14.74
CA THR A 70 20.90 9.11 -14.70
C THR A 70 19.57 8.65 -14.10
N ARG A 71 18.86 9.51 -13.38
CA ARG A 71 17.52 9.22 -12.88
C ARG A 71 16.51 10.22 -13.46
N PRO A 72 15.24 9.81 -13.68
CA PRO A 72 14.19 10.78 -13.99
C PRO A 72 14.14 11.87 -12.93
N ALA A 73 13.84 13.10 -13.35
CA ALA A 73 13.60 14.20 -12.42
C ALA A 73 12.54 13.79 -11.39
N HIS A 74 12.69 14.27 -10.16
CA HIS A 74 11.77 14.01 -9.05
C HIS A 74 11.63 12.57 -8.58
N SER A 75 12.45 11.63 -9.06
CA SER A 75 12.38 10.23 -8.63
C SER A 75 13.11 9.91 -7.32
N ALA A 76 14.02 10.81 -6.89
CA ALA A 76 14.91 10.55 -5.75
C ALA A 76 15.38 11.82 -5.01
N ASP A 77 14.81 12.98 -5.33
CA ASP A 77 15.22 14.29 -4.82
C ASP A 77 14.88 14.52 -3.34
N GLN A 78 13.91 13.77 -2.80
CA GLN A 78 13.50 13.87 -1.40
C GLN A 78 14.28 12.90 -0.48
N LEU A 79 15.01 11.93 -1.03
CA LEU A 79 15.70 10.90 -0.25
C LEU A 79 16.77 11.46 0.69
N ALA A 80 17.58 12.42 0.21
CA ALA A 80 18.66 12.99 1.00
C ALA A 80 18.14 13.83 2.18
N ALA A 81 17.12 14.66 1.93
CA ALA A 81 16.47 15.45 2.98
C ALA A 81 15.92 14.54 4.08
N TYR A 82 15.21 13.47 3.71
CA TYR A 82 14.68 12.50 4.67
C TYR A 82 15.78 11.76 5.44
N ALA A 83 16.83 11.29 4.75
CA ALA A 83 17.92 10.55 5.38
C ALA A 83 18.71 11.39 6.39
N ASN A 84 18.88 12.69 6.15
CA ASN A 84 19.61 13.59 7.04
C ASN A 84 18.91 13.77 8.40
N LEU A 85 17.59 13.58 8.48
CA LEU A 85 16.85 13.69 9.73
C LEU A 85 17.33 12.68 10.79
N LEU A 86 17.82 11.51 10.38
CA LEU A 86 18.29 10.45 11.28
C LEU A 86 19.45 10.88 12.18
N SER A 87 20.27 11.83 11.73
CA SER A 87 21.43 12.33 12.48
C SER A 87 21.26 13.77 12.98
N ALA A 88 20.31 14.53 12.43
CA ALA A 88 20.13 15.95 12.71
C ALA A 88 18.93 16.29 13.62
N TYR A 89 18.18 15.30 14.12
CA TYR A 89 16.98 15.55 14.92
C TYR A 89 17.24 16.17 16.31
N THR A 90 18.45 16.06 16.85
CA THR A 90 18.76 16.60 18.18
C THR A 90 18.90 18.12 18.12
N GLY A 91 18.00 18.84 18.82
CA GLY A 91 17.98 20.30 18.82
C GLY A 91 17.27 20.93 17.63
N LEU A 92 16.40 20.18 16.94
CA LEU A 92 15.58 20.69 15.85
C LEU A 92 14.72 21.89 16.29
N THR A 93 14.72 22.94 15.49
CA THR A 93 13.90 24.17 15.65
C THR A 93 12.93 24.28 14.47
N ASP A 94 11.88 25.10 14.63
CA ASP A 94 10.89 25.32 13.56
C ASP A 94 11.56 25.84 12.27
N GLU A 95 12.56 26.71 12.39
CA GLU A 95 13.31 27.26 11.26
C GLU A 95 14.16 26.22 10.53
N GLN A 96 14.45 25.07 11.16
CA GLN A 96 15.23 23.98 10.57
C GLN A 96 14.36 22.92 9.88
N ILE A 97 13.04 22.89 10.13
CA ILE A 97 12.15 21.86 9.56
C ILE A 97 12.21 21.85 8.03
N GLY A 98 12.21 23.03 7.40
CA GLY A 98 12.28 23.18 5.94
C GLY A 98 13.59 22.69 5.30
N GLN A 99 14.58 22.26 6.08
CA GLN A 99 15.78 21.58 5.57
C GLN A 99 15.56 20.09 5.34
N PHE A 100 14.52 19.52 5.94
CA PHE A 100 14.22 18.09 5.93
C PHE A 100 12.88 17.75 5.30
N TYR A 101 11.98 18.73 5.17
CA TYR A 101 10.64 18.57 4.62
C TYR A 101 10.35 19.69 3.62
N ASN A 102 9.44 19.42 2.69
CA ASN A 102 8.99 20.38 1.69
C ASN A 102 7.85 21.23 2.25
N ASP A 103 7.68 22.43 1.68
CA ASP A 103 6.53 23.29 1.96
C ASP A 103 5.22 22.61 1.54
N GLY A 104 4.34 22.41 2.52
CA GLY A 104 3.04 21.76 2.38
C GLY A 104 1.88 22.75 2.19
N ALA A 105 2.15 24.01 1.85
CA ALA A 105 1.12 25.00 1.53
C ALA A 105 0.36 24.67 0.24
N PHE A 106 -0.82 25.29 0.08
CA PHE A 106 -1.63 25.17 -1.14
C PHE A 106 -1.14 26.08 -2.27
N GLY A 107 -1.15 25.53 -3.48
CA GLY A 107 -0.73 26.16 -4.72
C GLY A 107 0.78 26.10 -4.97
N VAL A 108 1.18 26.69 -6.09
CA VAL A 108 2.58 26.79 -6.53
C VAL A 108 2.93 28.25 -6.76
N PRO A 109 3.92 28.82 -6.05
CA PRO A 109 4.40 30.17 -6.33
C PRO A 109 4.82 30.30 -7.80
N ALA A 110 4.56 31.45 -8.44
CA ALA A 110 4.82 31.62 -9.88
C ALA A 110 6.26 31.31 -10.31
N GLY A 111 7.26 31.58 -9.45
CA GLY A 111 8.66 31.25 -9.70
C GLY A 111 9.01 29.75 -9.57
N GLN A 112 8.15 28.98 -8.90
CA GLN A 112 8.29 27.54 -8.67
C GLN A 112 7.48 26.68 -9.64
N VAL A 113 6.71 27.27 -10.55
CA VAL A 113 5.99 26.51 -11.59
C VAL A 113 6.99 25.91 -12.58
N GLU A 114 7.04 24.59 -12.66
CA GLU A 114 7.79 23.85 -13.67
C GLU A 114 6.98 23.70 -14.97
N SER A 115 5.74 23.24 -14.83
CA SER A 115 4.85 23.00 -15.96
C SER A 115 3.39 23.30 -15.62
N THR A 116 2.60 23.56 -16.65
CA THR A 116 1.14 23.73 -16.54
C THR A 116 0.49 23.08 -17.75
N ILE A 117 -0.45 22.17 -17.51
CA ILE A 117 -1.22 21.50 -18.56
C ILE A 117 -2.72 21.57 -18.27
N SER A 118 -3.53 21.47 -19.33
CA SER A 118 -4.98 21.42 -19.25
C SER A 118 -5.52 20.26 -20.09
N PRO A 119 -5.53 19.03 -19.55
CA PRO A 119 -5.98 17.85 -20.28
C PRO A 119 -7.50 17.88 -20.58
N ARG A 120 -8.24 18.79 -19.94
CA ARG A 120 -9.65 19.10 -20.17
C ARG A 120 -9.87 20.60 -19.92
N SER A 121 -10.92 21.19 -20.51
CA SER A 121 -11.16 22.65 -20.44
C SER A 121 -11.47 23.18 -19.04
N ASP A 122 -11.90 22.31 -18.12
CA ASP A 122 -12.21 22.62 -16.73
C ASP A 122 -11.16 22.07 -15.75
N VAL A 123 -9.98 21.66 -16.23
CA VAL A 123 -8.88 21.09 -15.45
C VAL A 123 -7.58 21.83 -15.73
N THR A 124 -6.85 22.17 -14.68
CA THR A 124 -5.48 22.66 -14.75
C THR A 124 -4.62 21.85 -13.79
N ILE A 125 -3.49 21.33 -14.28
CA ILE A 125 -2.50 20.62 -13.47
C ILE A 125 -1.21 21.42 -13.55
N VAL A 126 -0.73 21.87 -12.40
CA VAL A 126 0.55 22.58 -12.25
C VAL A 126 1.51 21.67 -11.50
N ARG A 127 2.76 21.54 -11.96
CA ARG A 127 3.82 20.87 -11.21
C ARG A 127 4.84 21.87 -10.70
N ASP A 128 5.32 21.67 -9.48
CA ASP A 128 6.37 22.49 -8.90
C ASP A 128 7.77 21.98 -9.27
N LYS A 129 8.76 22.89 -9.31
CA LYS A 129 10.16 22.57 -9.64
C LYS A 129 10.91 21.85 -8.53
N ALA A 130 10.43 21.91 -7.29
CA ALA A 130 11.18 21.43 -6.14
C ALA A 130 11.06 19.91 -6.02
N THR A 131 9.86 19.39 -6.28
CA THR A 131 9.46 18.03 -5.98
C THR A 131 8.61 17.40 -7.06
N GLY A 132 8.08 18.16 -8.03
CA GLY A 132 7.26 17.64 -9.11
C GLY A 132 5.83 17.27 -8.71
N VAL A 133 5.34 17.69 -7.53
CA VAL A 133 4.00 17.37 -7.02
C VAL A 133 2.92 17.94 -7.94
N PRO A 134 1.90 17.15 -8.31
CA PRO A 134 0.77 17.65 -9.09
C PRO A 134 -0.20 18.45 -8.23
N HIS A 135 -0.40 19.71 -8.61
CA HIS A 135 -1.45 20.60 -8.09
C HIS A 135 -2.60 20.66 -9.08
N VAL A 136 -3.64 19.87 -8.81
CA VAL A 136 -4.82 19.71 -9.67
C VAL A 136 -5.90 20.69 -9.24
N THR A 137 -6.32 21.57 -10.16
CA THR A 137 -7.46 22.46 -9.98
C THR A 137 -8.54 22.17 -11.00
N GLY A 138 -9.76 21.87 -10.54
CA GLY A 138 -10.95 21.69 -11.36
C GLY A 138 -11.99 22.79 -11.11
N THR A 139 -12.65 23.30 -12.17
CA THR A 139 -13.81 24.19 -11.99
C THR A 139 -15.09 23.41 -11.66
N THR A 140 -15.08 22.09 -11.87
CA THR A 140 -16.10 21.13 -11.47
C THR A 140 -15.48 20.03 -10.59
N ARG A 141 -16.30 19.33 -9.80
CA ARG A 141 -15.82 18.18 -9.01
C ARG A 141 -15.35 17.06 -9.93
N GLU A 142 -16.10 16.82 -11.01
CA GLU A 142 -15.78 15.87 -12.06
C GLU A 142 -14.43 16.16 -12.71
N GLY A 143 -14.11 17.45 -12.93
CA GLY A 143 -12.82 17.90 -13.44
C GLY A 143 -11.70 17.63 -12.47
N THR A 144 -11.94 17.88 -11.18
CA THR A 144 -10.96 17.58 -10.13
C THR A 144 -10.63 16.08 -10.09
N MET A 145 -11.65 15.21 -10.16
CA MET A 145 -11.46 13.75 -10.17
C MET A 145 -10.76 13.26 -11.44
N PHE A 146 -11.14 13.78 -12.60
CA PHE A 146 -10.45 13.51 -13.86
C PHE A 146 -8.97 13.94 -13.80
N GLY A 147 -8.68 15.12 -13.27
CA GLY A 147 -7.31 15.61 -13.12
C GLY A 147 -6.47 14.74 -12.18
N ALA A 148 -7.05 14.28 -11.06
CA ALA A 148 -6.39 13.37 -10.13
C ALA A 148 -6.02 12.03 -10.80
N GLY A 149 -6.91 11.46 -11.60
CA GLY A 149 -6.63 10.25 -12.38
C GLY A 149 -5.57 10.45 -13.45
N TYR A 150 -5.61 11.59 -14.16
CA TYR A 150 -4.60 11.92 -15.17
C TYR A 150 -3.20 12.08 -14.54
N ALA A 151 -3.09 12.85 -13.46
CA ALA A 151 -1.82 13.06 -12.74
C ALA A 151 -1.30 11.76 -12.12
N GLY A 152 -2.18 10.97 -11.48
CA GLY A 152 -1.80 9.68 -10.90
C GLY A 152 -1.25 8.71 -11.95
N ALA A 153 -1.89 8.62 -13.11
CA ALA A 153 -1.37 7.83 -14.22
C ALA A 153 -0.04 8.40 -14.76
N GLN A 154 0.09 9.73 -14.86
CA GLN A 154 1.32 10.36 -15.31
C GLN A 154 2.54 9.94 -14.47
N ASP A 155 2.36 9.78 -13.16
CA ASP A 155 3.46 9.49 -12.26
C ASP A 155 3.57 8.01 -11.87
N ARG A 156 2.52 7.20 -12.02
CA ARG A 156 2.43 5.83 -11.47
C ARG A 156 1.73 4.80 -12.37
N LEU A 157 1.49 5.06 -13.67
CA LEU A 157 0.69 4.18 -14.53
C LEU A 157 1.08 2.69 -14.44
N PHE A 158 2.36 2.36 -14.62
CA PHE A 158 2.79 0.95 -14.57
C PHE A 158 2.59 0.32 -13.18
N LEU A 159 2.83 1.08 -12.10
CA LEU A 159 2.57 0.62 -10.73
C LEU A 159 1.07 0.37 -10.50
N MET A 160 0.20 1.28 -10.97
CA MET A 160 -1.25 1.10 -10.90
C MET A 160 -1.70 -0.17 -11.63
N ASP A 161 -1.10 -0.43 -12.79
CA ASP A 161 -1.38 -1.62 -13.60
C ASP A 161 -0.91 -2.90 -12.88
N LEU A 162 0.30 -2.88 -12.33
CA LEU A 162 0.84 -3.95 -11.50
C LEU A 162 -0.11 -4.27 -10.33
N LEU A 163 -0.58 -3.26 -9.60
CA LEU A 163 -1.48 -3.46 -8.45
C LEU A 163 -2.84 -4.04 -8.85
N ARG A 164 -3.41 -3.65 -10.00
CA ARG A 164 -4.69 -4.23 -10.47
C ARG A 164 -4.53 -5.67 -10.93
N HIS A 165 -3.34 -6.08 -11.39
CA HIS A 165 -2.99 -7.47 -11.69
C HIS A 165 -2.75 -8.29 -10.42
N VAL A 166 -2.07 -7.73 -9.41
CA VAL A 166 -1.93 -8.36 -8.08
C VAL A 166 -3.29 -8.65 -7.46
N GLY A 167 -4.20 -7.67 -7.45
CA GLY A 167 -5.55 -7.83 -6.90
C GLY A 167 -6.42 -8.88 -7.60
N ARG A 168 -6.02 -9.34 -8.78
CA ARG A 168 -6.67 -10.39 -9.57
C ARG A 168 -5.93 -11.71 -9.57
N GLY A 169 -4.77 -11.78 -8.92
CA GLY A 169 -3.90 -12.94 -8.99
C GLY A 169 -3.31 -13.18 -10.37
N THR A 170 -3.03 -12.13 -11.16
CA THR A 170 -2.48 -12.24 -12.53
C THR A 170 -1.14 -11.52 -12.71
N LEU A 171 -0.49 -11.12 -11.61
CA LEU A 171 0.82 -10.47 -11.60
C LEU A 171 1.88 -11.27 -12.35
N THR A 172 1.98 -12.57 -12.12
CA THR A 172 3.04 -13.40 -12.71
C THR A 172 2.92 -13.52 -14.22
N SER A 173 1.70 -13.53 -14.73
CA SER A 173 1.41 -13.48 -16.17
C SER A 173 1.71 -12.09 -16.77
N PHE A 174 1.62 -11.02 -15.97
CA PHE A 174 1.82 -9.64 -16.40
C PHE A 174 3.28 -9.17 -16.32
N ALA A 175 3.93 -9.35 -15.16
CA ALA A 175 5.26 -8.81 -14.86
C ALA A 175 6.37 -9.87 -14.83
N GLY A 176 6.03 -11.14 -15.08
CA GLY A 176 6.96 -12.27 -15.05
C GLY A 176 6.93 -13.07 -13.74
N GLY A 177 7.50 -14.27 -13.78
CA GLY A 177 7.42 -15.26 -12.72
C GLY A 177 8.54 -15.22 -11.67
N SER A 178 9.23 -14.09 -11.49
CA SER A 178 10.23 -13.95 -10.42
C SER A 178 9.68 -14.41 -9.04
N PRO A 179 10.51 -14.95 -8.14
CA PRO A 179 10.05 -15.41 -6.82
C PRO A 179 9.27 -14.35 -6.03
N GLY A 180 9.68 -13.08 -6.10
CA GLY A 180 8.97 -11.97 -5.45
C GLY A 180 7.58 -11.72 -6.04
N ASN A 181 7.42 -11.81 -7.37
CA ASN A 181 6.10 -11.70 -8.00
C ASN A 181 5.19 -12.85 -7.61
N GLN A 182 5.73 -14.07 -7.58
CA GLN A 182 5.00 -15.25 -7.12
C GLN A 182 4.54 -15.11 -5.67
N GLU A 183 5.42 -14.68 -4.76
CA GLU A 183 5.12 -14.50 -3.34
C GLU A 183 4.04 -13.44 -3.12
N LEU A 184 4.20 -12.25 -3.74
CA LEU A 184 3.23 -11.17 -3.63
C LEU A 184 1.85 -11.59 -4.13
N GLU A 185 1.77 -12.19 -5.32
CA GLU A 185 0.51 -12.65 -5.91
C GLU A 185 -0.19 -13.70 -5.03
N GLN A 186 0.57 -14.70 -4.55
CA GLN A 186 0.05 -15.77 -3.71
C GLN A 186 -0.42 -15.24 -2.34
N SER A 187 0.29 -14.25 -1.78
CA SER A 187 -0.08 -13.63 -0.50
C SER A 187 -1.41 -12.88 -0.60
N VAL A 188 -1.64 -12.13 -1.68
CA VAL A 188 -2.89 -11.40 -1.90
C VAL A 188 -4.03 -12.36 -2.22
N TRP A 189 -3.78 -13.34 -3.10
CA TRP A 189 -4.80 -14.34 -3.45
C TRP A 189 -5.30 -15.13 -2.23
N ARG A 190 -4.42 -15.46 -1.27
CA ARG A 190 -4.80 -16.16 -0.04
C ARG A 190 -5.83 -15.42 0.80
N ASN A 191 -5.81 -14.08 0.74
CA ASN A 191 -6.64 -13.22 1.57
C ASN A 191 -7.87 -12.68 0.82
N SER A 192 -7.70 -12.34 -0.47
CA SER A 192 -8.70 -11.60 -1.24
C SER A 192 -8.80 -12.07 -2.71
N PRO A 193 -9.18 -13.35 -2.98
CA PRO A 193 -9.29 -13.89 -4.33
C PRO A 193 -10.60 -13.43 -5.01
N TYR A 194 -10.79 -12.12 -5.18
CA TYR A 194 -12.01 -11.58 -5.77
C TYR A 194 -12.11 -11.93 -7.26
N THR A 195 -13.25 -12.48 -7.65
CA THR A 195 -13.62 -12.62 -9.06
C THR A 195 -14.08 -11.30 -9.63
N GLU A 196 -14.11 -11.15 -10.97
CA GLU A 196 -14.71 -9.97 -11.61
C GLU A 196 -16.17 -9.75 -11.21
N ALA A 197 -16.92 -10.81 -10.95
CA ALA A 197 -18.28 -10.71 -10.45
C ALA A 197 -18.32 -10.11 -9.03
N ASP A 198 -17.38 -10.46 -8.16
CA ASP A 198 -17.27 -9.90 -6.82
C ASP A 198 -16.89 -8.41 -6.87
N LEU A 199 -15.92 -8.05 -7.71
CA LEU A 199 -15.51 -6.66 -7.91
C LEU A 199 -16.67 -5.82 -8.44
N GLN A 200 -17.38 -6.32 -9.45
CA GLN A 200 -18.55 -5.63 -10.02
C GLN A 200 -19.70 -5.53 -9.01
N ALA A 201 -19.92 -6.54 -8.17
CA ALA A 201 -20.93 -6.47 -7.12
C ALA A 201 -20.63 -5.35 -6.11
N GLN A 202 -19.37 -5.14 -5.75
CA GLN A 202 -18.96 -4.02 -4.89
C GLN A 202 -19.21 -2.66 -5.56
N VAL A 203 -18.91 -2.53 -6.85
CA VAL A 203 -19.22 -1.33 -7.64
C VAL A 203 -20.73 -1.06 -7.67
N ASN A 204 -21.54 -2.08 -7.97
CA ASN A 204 -22.99 -1.97 -8.01
C ASN A 204 -23.57 -1.56 -6.66
N ALA A 205 -22.98 -2.06 -5.57
CA ALA A 205 -23.39 -1.71 -4.20
C ALA A 205 -23.14 -0.23 -3.86
N LEU A 206 -22.25 0.49 -4.57
CA LEU A 206 -22.08 1.93 -4.34
C LEU A 206 -23.35 2.70 -4.71
N GLN A 207 -24.00 2.33 -5.80
CA GLN A 207 -25.18 3.02 -6.30
C GLN A 207 -26.39 2.92 -5.35
N SER A 208 -26.43 1.87 -4.51
CA SER A 208 -27.48 1.68 -3.51
C SER A 208 -27.17 2.31 -2.14
N ARG A 209 -25.99 2.93 -1.96
CA ARG A 209 -25.57 3.60 -0.70
C ARG A 209 -25.97 5.08 -0.62
N GLY A 210 -27.12 5.43 -1.18
CA GLY A 210 -27.68 6.78 -1.14
C GLY A 210 -26.82 7.82 -1.88
N ALA A 211 -27.01 9.10 -1.56
CA ALA A 211 -26.39 10.21 -2.28
C ALA A 211 -24.85 10.17 -2.26
N ARG A 212 -24.23 9.76 -1.13
CA ARG A 212 -22.76 9.64 -1.04
C ARG A 212 -22.23 8.50 -1.90
N GLY A 213 -22.94 7.37 -1.97
CA GLY A 213 -22.57 6.25 -2.83
C GLY A 213 -22.66 6.61 -4.32
N ALA A 214 -23.71 7.32 -4.71
CA ALA A 214 -23.86 7.86 -6.07
C ALA A 214 -22.76 8.86 -6.43
N GLN A 215 -22.42 9.78 -5.51
CA GLN A 215 -21.31 10.72 -5.69
C GLN A 215 -19.98 9.99 -5.88
N LEU A 216 -19.68 9.01 -5.01
CA LEU A 216 -18.44 8.22 -5.11
C LEU A 216 -18.36 7.46 -6.44
N TYR A 217 -19.47 6.89 -6.92
CA TYR A 217 -19.51 6.22 -8.22
C TYR A 217 -19.18 7.19 -9.37
N THR A 218 -19.75 8.40 -9.36
CA THR A 218 -19.41 9.46 -10.32
C THR A 218 -17.93 9.85 -10.23
N ASP A 219 -17.42 10.06 -9.01
CA ASP A 219 -16.03 10.46 -8.79
C ASP A 219 -15.05 9.39 -9.31
N ILE A 220 -15.32 8.12 -9.03
CA ILE A 220 -14.54 6.99 -9.58
C ILE A 220 -14.59 6.97 -11.12
N THR A 221 -15.77 7.17 -11.71
CA THR A 221 -15.93 7.15 -13.17
C THR A 221 -15.11 8.26 -13.82
N GLN A 222 -15.09 9.45 -13.24
CA GLN A 222 -14.32 10.58 -13.75
C GLN A 222 -12.81 10.39 -13.52
N TYR A 223 -12.40 9.85 -12.38
CA TYR A 223 -11.02 9.47 -12.11
C TYR A 223 -10.50 8.48 -13.15
N ILE A 224 -11.25 7.40 -13.43
CA ILE A 224 -10.87 6.40 -14.43
C ILE A 224 -10.82 7.01 -15.85
N ALA A 225 -11.71 7.94 -16.17
CA ALA A 225 -11.63 8.68 -17.43
C ALA A 225 -10.33 9.51 -17.54
N GLY A 226 -9.84 10.07 -16.43
CA GLY A 226 -8.56 10.76 -16.35
C GLY A 226 -7.36 9.83 -16.59
N VAL A 227 -7.34 8.67 -15.92
CA VAL A 227 -6.33 7.63 -16.13
C VAL A 227 -6.26 7.22 -17.60
N ASN A 228 -7.41 6.93 -18.20
CA ASN A 228 -7.50 6.51 -19.60
C ASN A 228 -7.14 7.63 -20.57
N ALA A 229 -7.39 8.90 -20.22
CA ALA A 229 -6.94 10.03 -21.02
C ALA A 229 -5.41 10.15 -21.04
N TYR A 230 -4.72 9.85 -19.92
CA TYR A 230 -3.25 9.80 -19.91
C TYR A 230 -2.72 8.61 -20.72
N ILE A 231 -3.33 7.43 -20.63
CA ILE A 231 -2.99 6.27 -21.47
C ILE A 231 -3.05 6.65 -22.97
N ASN A 232 -4.15 7.26 -23.39
CA ASN A 232 -4.30 7.73 -24.77
C ASN A 232 -3.24 8.79 -25.13
N HIS A 233 -2.94 9.70 -24.20
CA HIS A 233 -1.92 10.72 -24.41
C HIS A 233 -0.53 10.11 -24.62
N CYS A 234 -0.07 9.22 -23.74
CA CYS A 234 1.26 8.63 -23.83
C CYS A 234 1.41 7.76 -25.10
N MET A 235 0.37 6.99 -25.46
CA MET A 235 0.34 6.16 -26.67
C MET A 235 0.30 6.99 -27.96
N SER A 236 -0.21 8.22 -27.90
CA SER A 236 -0.30 9.11 -29.06
C SER A 236 0.99 9.87 -29.38
N GLN A 237 2.00 9.84 -28.50
CA GLN A 237 3.28 10.51 -28.73
C GLN A 237 4.13 9.77 -29.79
N SER A 238 5.01 10.50 -30.46
CA SER A 238 5.98 9.95 -31.40
C SER A 238 7.38 10.50 -31.10
N PRO A 239 8.28 9.70 -30.47
CA PRO A 239 8.06 8.33 -30.01
C PRO A 239 7.05 8.22 -28.86
N VAL A 240 6.51 7.02 -28.62
CA VAL A 240 5.60 6.75 -27.50
C VAL A 240 6.26 7.10 -26.16
N ASP A 241 5.50 7.76 -25.30
CA ASP A 241 5.98 8.29 -24.01
C ASP A 241 5.37 7.54 -22.80
N CYS A 242 4.86 6.33 -23.03
CA CYS A 242 4.37 5.47 -21.94
C CYS A 242 5.54 4.90 -21.12
N PRO A 243 5.27 4.41 -19.89
CA PRO A 243 6.28 3.77 -19.05
C PRO A 243 7.04 2.69 -19.81
N GLY A 244 8.38 2.73 -19.74
CA GLY A 244 9.26 1.84 -20.48
C GLY A 244 9.15 0.38 -20.04
N GLU A 245 8.65 0.15 -18.84
CA GLU A 245 8.37 -1.16 -18.28
C GLU A 245 7.42 -1.97 -19.17
N TYR A 246 6.44 -1.34 -19.83
CA TYR A 246 5.57 -2.04 -20.79
C TYR A 246 6.35 -2.66 -21.95
N VAL A 247 7.43 -2.00 -22.42
CA VAL A 247 8.31 -2.59 -23.43
C VAL A 247 9.13 -3.73 -22.82
N LEU A 248 9.68 -3.51 -21.63
CA LEU A 248 10.59 -4.47 -21.00
C LEU A 248 9.88 -5.77 -20.58
N THR A 249 8.59 -5.70 -20.24
CA THR A 249 7.74 -6.86 -19.95
C THR A 249 7.04 -7.42 -21.19
N GLY A 250 7.26 -6.84 -22.37
CA GLY A 250 6.73 -7.37 -23.65
C GLY A 250 5.28 -7.02 -23.95
N HIS A 251 4.70 -6.02 -23.29
CA HIS A 251 3.34 -5.54 -23.54
C HIS A 251 3.27 -4.42 -24.59
N LEU A 252 4.38 -3.75 -24.89
CA LEU A 252 4.47 -2.69 -25.90
C LEU A 252 5.68 -2.93 -26.83
N ASP A 253 5.45 -2.98 -28.13
CA ASP A 253 6.52 -3.04 -29.12
C ASP A 253 7.14 -1.64 -29.33
N ALA A 254 8.45 -1.51 -29.08
CA ALA A 254 9.15 -0.23 -29.13
C ALA A 254 9.32 0.35 -30.55
N VAL A 255 9.03 -0.43 -31.59
CA VAL A 255 9.23 -0.07 -33.01
C VAL A 255 7.88 0.15 -33.70
N THR A 256 6.93 -0.78 -33.54
CA THR A 256 5.61 -0.72 -34.18
C THR A 256 4.59 0.05 -33.36
N ASN A 257 4.87 0.29 -32.07
CA ASN A 257 3.92 0.80 -31.08
C ASN A 257 2.67 -0.09 -30.92
N GLU A 258 2.76 -1.37 -31.28
CA GLU A 258 1.69 -2.34 -31.08
C GLU A 258 1.66 -2.78 -29.60
N GLY A 259 0.45 -2.92 -29.06
CA GLY A 259 0.23 -3.21 -27.63
C GLY A 259 0.11 -1.95 -26.78
N GLY A 260 0.55 -2.03 -25.53
CA GLY A 260 0.53 -0.94 -24.56
C GLY A 260 -0.35 -1.20 -23.33
N PRO A 261 -0.45 -0.22 -22.43
CA PRO A 261 -1.37 -0.25 -21.28
C PRO A 261 -2.83 -0.45 -21.71
N GLU A 262 -3.51 -1.42 -21.10
CA GLU A 262 -4.95 -1.60 -21.32
C GLU A 262 -5.77 -0.54 -20.55
N PRO A 263 -6.87 -0.02 -21.15
CA PRO A 263 -7.75 0.93 -20.46
C PRO A 263 -8.24 0.41 -19.10
N PHE A 264 -8.22 1.29 -18.12
CA PHE A 264 -8.76 1.02 -16.79
C PHE A 264 -10.29 1.03 -16.78
N LYS A 265 -10.85 0.16 -15.94
CA LYS A 265 -12.29 0.05 -15.67
C LYS A 265 -12.56 0.33 -14.19
N VAL A 266 -13.82 0.64 -13.87
CA VAL A 266 -14.25 0.95 -12.49
C VAL A 266 -13.92 -0.18 -11.51
N THR A 267 -13.92 -1.45 -11.94
CA THR A 267 -13.54 -2.59 -11.08
C THR A 267 -12.05 -2.61 -10.73
N ASP A 268 -11.18 -1.90 -11.47
CA ASP A 268 -9.75 -1.80 -11.16
C ASP A 268 -9.51 -1.03 -9.85
N ILE A 269 -10.33 -0.01 -9.56
CA ILE A 269 -10.28 0.68 -8.27
C ILE A 269 -10.52 -0.29 -7.12
N VAL A 270 -11.50 -1.20 -7.27
CA VAL A 270 -11.82 -2.18 -6.23
C VAL A 270 -10.70 -3.21 -6.10
N ALA A 271 -10.12 -3.66 -7.21
CA ALA A 271 -8.98 -4.58 -7.21
C ALA A 271 -7.77 -3.97 -6.47
N ILE A 272 -7.38 -2.75 -6.84
CA ILE A 272 -6.26 -2.02 -6.21
C ILE A 272 -6.57 -1.73 -4.73
N SER A 273 -7.80 -1.31 -4.42
CA SER A 273 -8.23 -1.08 -3.03
C SER A 273 -8.14 -2.35 -2.18
N GLY A 274 -8.43 -3.52 -2.75
CA GLY A 274 -8.28 -4.81 -2.07
C GLY A 274 -6.83 -5.13 -1.72
N VAL A 275 -5.88 -4.79 -2.59
CA VAL A 275 -4.44 -4.94 -2.34
C VAL A 275 -3.99 -3.97 -1.24
N VAL A 276 -4.23 -2.67 -1.42
CA VAL A 276 -3.80 -1.62 -0.48
C VAL A 276 -4.44 -1.84 0.90
N GLY A 277 -5.75 -2.10 0.93
CA GLY A 277 -6.50 -2.36 2.16
C GLY A 277 -6.02 -3.63 2.87
N GLY A 278 -5.70 -4.70 2.13
CA GLY A 278 -5.15 -5.93 2.69
C GLY A 278 -3.75 -5.74 3.29
N LEU A 279 -2.87 -5.00 2.60
CA LEU A 279 -1.48 -4.77 3.03
C LEU A 279 -1.38 -3.89 4.28
N PHE A 280 -2.20 -2.83 4.38
CA PHE A 280 -2.03 -1.81 5.43
C PHE A 280 -3.16 -1.77 6.46
N GLY A 281 -4.35 -2.27 6.10
CA GLY A 281 -5.54 -2.26 6.95
C GLY A 281 -5.95 -3.63 7.49
N GLY A 282 -5.33 -4.71 7.03
CA GLY A 282 -5.62 -6.07 7.48
C GLY A 282 -5.21 -6.32 8.93
N GLY A 283 -6.04 -7.06 9.67
CA GLY A 283 -5.77 -7.50 11.04
C GLY A 283 -6.67 -8.67 11.43
N GLY A 284 -6.21 -9.51 12.35
CA GLY A 284 -6.93 -10.72 12.77
C GLY A 284 -6.55 -11.99 12.01
N GLY A 285 -7.42 -13.00 12.06
CA GLY A 285 -7.27 -14.27 11.31
C GLY A 285 -6.25 -15.27 11.90
N GLY A 286 -5.67 -14.95 13.07
CA GLY A 286 -4.67 -15.78 13.75
C GLY A 286 -5.26 -16.84 14.68
N GLU A 287 -6.58 -17.02 14.71
CA GLU A 287 -7.25 -17.84 15.72
C GLU A 287 -6.92 -19.32 15.57
N MET A 288 -6.72 -19.82 14.35
CA MET A 288 -6.30 -21.20 14.13
C MET A 288 -4.90 -21.46 14.71
N ALA A 289 -3.94 -20.58 14.41
CA ALA A 289 -2.59 -20.68 14.98
C ALA A 289 -2.62 -20.57 16.51
N SER A 290 -3.42 -19.64 17.05
CA SER A 290 -3.65 -19.50 18.49
C SER A 290 -4.26 -20.76 19.12
N ALA A 291 -5.23 -21.39 18.45
CA ALA A 291 -5.86 -22.63 18.88
C ALA A 291 -4.86 -23.79 18.90
N LEU A 292 -3.99 -23.91 17.89
CA LEU A 292 -2.94 -24.94 17.86
C LEU A 292 -1.94 -24.77 19.00
N VAL A 293 -1.52 -23.53 19.30
CA VAL A 293 -0.67 -23.24 20.47
C VAL A 293 -1.37 -23.66 21.76
N ARG A 294 -2.68 -23.38 21.90
CA ARG A 294 -3.46 -23.80 23.06
C ARG A 294 -3.52 -25.32 23.19
N VAL A 295 -3.80 -26.04 22.10
CA VAL A 295 -3.85 -27.52 22.07
C VAL A 295 -2.52 -28.12 22.50
N GLU A 296 -1.39 -27.62 21.98
CA GLU A 296 -0.06 -28.11 22.38
C GLU A 296 0.28 -27.77 23.83
N ALA A 297 -0.09 -26.58 24.33
CA ALA A 297 0.10 -26.20 25.71
C ALA A 297 -0.69 -27.10 26.67
N GLN A 298 -1.96 -27.40 26.35
CA GLN A 298 -2.79 -28.33 27.13
C GLN A 298 -2.24 -29.76 27.10
N ALA A 299 -1.74 -30.21 25.95
CA ALA A 299 -1.13 -31.53 25.83
C ALA A 299 0.14 -31.67 26.67
N LYS A 300 0.96 -30.61 26.76
CA LYS A 300 2.23 -30.61 27.48
C LYS A 300 2.07 -30.43 29.00
N TYR A 301 1.19 -29.51 29.42
CA TYR A 301 1.10 -29.07 30.82
C TYR A 301 -0.21 -29.47 31.51
N GLY A 302 -1.13 -30.13 30.81
CA GLY A 302 -2.50 -30.35 31.26
C GLY A 302 -3.38 -29.12 31.03
N VAL A 303 -4.71 -29.31 31.01
CA VAL A 303 -5.68 -28.28 30.58
C VAL A 303 -5.53 -26.97 31.36
N THR A 304 -5.50 -27.03 32.69
CA THR A 304 -5.48 -25.84 33.55
C THR A 304 -4.21 -25.01 33.36
N VAL A 305 -3.04 -25.65 33.40
CA VAL A 305 -1.75 -24.95 33.27
C VAL A 305 -1.50 -24.56 31.82
N GLY A 306 -1.87 -25.40 30.85
CA GLY A 306 -1.81 -25.08 29.43
C GLY A 306 -2.62 -23.84 29.06
N ASP A 307 -3.83 -23.70 29.59
CA ASP A 307 -4.66 -22.50 29.40
C ASP A 307 -4.11 -21.26 30.09
N GLN A 308 -3.37 -21.40 31.18
CA GLN A 308 -2.64 -20.29 31.80
C GLN A 308 -1.46 -19.85 30.93
N VAL A 309 -0.68 -20.81 30.42
CA VAL A 309 0.45 -20.56 29.51
C VAL A 309 -0.05 -19.87 28.24
N TRP A 310 -1.07 -20.40 27.58
CA TRP A 310 -1.65 -19.79 26.39
C TRP A 310 -2.18 -18.37 26.65
N ARG A 311 -2.85 -18.14 27.79
CA ARG A 311 -3.32 -16.81 28.17
C ARG A 311 -2.20 -15.81 28.41
N ALA A 312 -1.03 -16.26 28.88
CA ALA A 312 0.13 -15.40 29.04
C ALA A 312 0.71 -15.00 27.67
N PHE A 313 0.84 -15.96 26.74
CA PHE A 313 1.41 -15.71 25.41
C PHE A 313 0.49 -14.96 24.43
N ARG A 314 -0.83 -14.95 24.65
CA ARG A 314 -1.76 -14.21 23.76
C ARG A 314 -1.78 -12.69 24.00
N GLU A 315 -1.07 -12.20 25.01
CA GLU A 315 -0.81 -10.77 25.25
C GLU A 315 -2.06 -9.86 25.22
N GLN A 316 -3.21 -10.35 25.69
CA GLN A 316 -4.46 -9.57 25.66
C GLN A 316 -4.37 -8.25 26.44
N ASN A 317 -3.62 -8.24 27.54
CA ASN A 317 -3.22 -7.05 28.28
C ASN A 317 -1.77 -7.28 28.71
N ASP A 318 -0.82 -6.89 27.85
CA ASP A 318 0.60 -6.98 28.16
C ASP A 318 0.95 -5.98 29.29
N PRO A 319 1.39 -6.45 30.48
CA PRO A 319 1.75 -5.58 31.59
C PRO A 319 3.06 -4.80 31.34
N GLU A 320 3.87 -5.18 30.34
CA GLU A 320 5.12 -4.51 29.98
C GLU A 320 4.90 -3.34 28.99
N THR A 321 3.68 -3.18 28.47
CA THR A 321 3.34 -2.11 27.54
C THR A 321 3.52 -0.73 28.19
N LEU A 322 4.26 0.15 27.52
CA LEU A 322 4.37 1.56 27.90
C LEU A 322 3.05 2.29 27.65
N LEU A 323 2.43 2.80 28.73
CA LEU A 323 1.13 3.47 28.65
C LEU A 323 1.28 4.99 28.60
N THR A 324 0.49 5.64 27.74
CA THR A 324 0.24 7.08 27.78
C THR A 324 -0.85 7.45 28.80
N LEU A 325 -1.53 6.46 29.37
CA LEU A 325 -2.50 6.63 30.44
C LEU A 325 -1.77 6.78 31.78
N HIS A 326 -2.20 7.76 32.57
CA HIS A 326 -1.57 8.08 33.85
C HIS A 326 -2.60 8.05 35.00
N ASN A 327 -2.13 8.05 36.25
CA ASN A 327 -2.98 8.28 37.42
C ASN A 327 -4.21 7.35 37.53
N GLY A 328 -4.03 6.05 37.27
CA GLY A 328 -5.11 5.05 37.37
C GLY A 328 -6.12 5.10 36.23
N GLN A 329 -5.85 5.86 35.16
CA GLN A 329 -6.66 5.83 33.94
C GLN A 329 -6.57 4.46 33.26
N SER A 330 -7.70 4.01 32.71
CA SER A 330 -7.80 2.81 31.91
C SER A 330 -8.58 3.09 30.63
N PHE A 331 -8.18 2.48 29.52
CA PHE A 331 -8.98 2.48 28.31
C PHE A 331 -9.76 1.16 28.21
N PRO A 332 -11.09 1.19 27.98
CA PRO A 332 -11.90 -0.02 27.96
C PRO A 332 -11.71 -0.79 26.64
N TYR A 333 -10.65 -1.57 26.54
CA TYR A 333 -10.47 -2.51 25.42
C TYR A 333 -11.47 -3.66 25.51
N GLY A 334 -11.86 -4.18 24.34
CA GLY A 334 -12.72 -5.36 24.24
C GLY A 334 -12.13 -6.55 24.98
N GLN A 335 -12.93 -7.19 25.83
CA GLN A 335 -12.51 -8.38 26.59
C GLN A 335 -13.11 -9.63 25.97
N SER A 336 -12.39 -10.75 26.07
CA SER A 336 -12.94 -12.04 25.67
C SER A 336 -14.07 -12.45 26.62
N PRO A 337 -15.23 -12.92 26.10
CA PRO A 337 -16.31 -13.40 26.96
C PRO A 337 -15.84 -14.56 27.85
N VAL A 338 -16.19 -14.52 29.14
CA VAL A 338 -15.82 -15.59 30.11
C VAL A 338 -16.43 -16.94 29.71
N ASN A 339 -17.62 -16.93 29.09
CA ASN A 339 -18.36 -18.12 28.66
C ASN A 339 -18.70 -18.03 27.16
N ALA A 340 -17.68 -18.00 26.30
CA ALA A 340 -17.90 -17.99 24.85
C ALA A 340 -18.64 -19.28 24.41
N THR A 341 -19.80 -19.13 23.76
CA THR A 341 -20.71 -20.25 23.41
C THR A 341 -20.39 -20.95 22.09
N GLY A 342 -19.19 -20.75 21.54
CA GLY A 342 -18.81 -21.22 20.19
C GLY A 342 -17.32 -21.53 20.04
N VAL A 343 -16.65 -21.97 21.11
CA VAL A 343 -15.22 -22.32 21.07
C VAL A 343 -15.05 -23.74 20.55
N VAL A 344 -14.25 -23.88 19.50
CA VAL A 344 -13.85 -25.18 18.94
C VAL A 344 -12.33 -25.25 18.97
N LEU A 345 -11.79 -26.39 19.41
CA LEU A 345 -10.36 -26.71 19.29
C LEU A 345 -10.22 -27.90 18.35
N PRO A 346 -9.25 -27.89 17.43
CA PRO A 346 -9.00 -29.05 16.60
C PRO A 346 -8.45 -30.21 17.42
N ASP A 347 -8.71 -31.43 16.96
CA ASP A 347 -8.01 -32.62 17.43
C ASP A 347 -6.52 -32.49 17.09
N ARG A 348 -5.69 -32.81 18.09
CA ARG A 348 -4.23 -32.69 17.99
C ARG A 348 -3.69 -33.47 16.80
N GLY A 349 -2.93 -32.79 15.94
CA GLY A 349 -2.25 -33.39 14.78
C GLY A 349 -3.17 -33.70 13.60
N THR A 350 -4.42 -33.23 13.59
CA THR A 350 -5.36 -33.48 12.49
C THR A 350 -5.50 -32.29 11.53
N THR A 351 -5.06 -31.10 11.93
CA THR A 351 -5.17 -29.89 11.10
C THR A 351 -4.13 -29.87 9.99
N SER A 352 -4.56 -29.51 8.79
CA SER A 352 -3.70 -29.19 7.65
C SER A 352 -4.12 -27.87 7.00
N ASP A 353 -3.14 -27.08 6.55
CA ASP A 353 -3.38 -25.90 5.71
C ASP A 353 -3.97 -26.31 4.36
N VAL A 354 -4.87 -25.47 3.84
CA VAL A 354 -5.35 -25.59 2.47
C VAL A 354 -4.37 -24.82 1.57
N PRO A 355 -3.64 -25.49 0.66
CA PRO A 355 -2.73 -24.80 -0.24
C PRO A 355 -3.52 -23.92 -1.21
N VAL A 356 -2.91 -22.82 -1.65
CA VAL A 356 -3.48 -21.94 -2.69
C VAL A 356 -2.84 -22.15 -4.04
N VAL A 357 -1.72 -22.86 -4.14
CA VAL A 357 -0.97 -23.06 -5.39
C VAL A 357 -0.97 -24.52 -5.79
N TYR A 358 -1.38 -24.78 -7.02
CA TYR A 358 -1.51 -26.11 -7.60
C TYR A 358 -0.87 -26.14 -8.99
N HIS A 359 -0.64 -27.36 -9.50
CA HIS A 359 -0.26 -27.60 -10.90
C HIS A 359 0.97 -26.83 -11.38
N ARG A 360 1.99 -26.67 -10.50
CA ARG A 360 3.24 -26.00 -10.84
C ARG A 360 3.99 -26.71 -11.97
N THR A 361 4.46 -25.96 -12.97
CA THR A 361 5.32 -26.47 -14.06
C THR A 361 6.49 -25.53 -14.36
N GLY A 362 7.52 -26.05 -15.04
CA GLY A 362 8.69 -25.25 -15.41
C GLY A 362 9.44 -24.71 -14.19
N SER A 363 9.86 -23.44 -14.25
CA SER A 363 10.54 -22.76 -13.14
C SER A 363 9.68 -22.64 -11.88
N ALA A 364 8.35 -22.71 -11.99
CA ALA A 364 7.45 -22.72 -10.83
C ALA A 364 7.61 -23.98 -9.95
N GLY A 365 8.07 -25.08 -10.54
CA GLY A 365 8.26 -26.37 -9.86
C GLY A 365 9.55 -26.44 -9.03
N VAL A 366 10.45 -25.46 -9.19
CA VAL A 366 11.65 -25.35 -8.37
C VAL A 366 11.25 -24.64 -7.08
N SER A 367 11.41 -25.32 -5.94
CA SER A 367 11.19 -24.70 -4.64
C SER A 367 12.16 -23.53 -4.48
N ALA A 368 11.66 -22.30 -4.50
CA ALA A 368 12.37 -21.19 -3.87
C ALA A 368 12.65 -21.59 -2.42
N GLU A 369 13.87 -21.36 -1.93
CA GLU A 369 14.12 -21.41 -0.49
C GLU A 369 13.05 -20.58 0.21
N ALA A 370 12.34 -21.20 1.16
CA ALA A 370 11.36 -20.48 1.96
C ALA A 370 12.11 -19.36 2.67
N VAL A 371 11.87 -18.12 2.25
CA VAL A 371 12.21 -16.96 3.07
C VAL A 371 11.24 -17.04 4.25
N GLU A 372 11.76 -17.44 5.41
CA GLU A 372 11.03 -17.35 6.66
C GLU A 372 10.46 -15.93 6.78
N PRO A 373 9.14 -15.75 6.89
CA PRO A 373 8.59 -14.42 7.13
C PRO A 373 9.18 -13.93 8.45
N ALA A 374 9.93 -12.85 8.39
CA ALA A 374 10.51 -12.23 9.57
C ALA A 374 9.36 -11.88 10.53
N THR A 375 9.29 -12.64 11.62
CA THR A 375 8.33 -12.47 12.71
C THR A 375 8.79 -11.33 13.61
N GLU A 376 8.84 -10.11 13.08
CA GLU A 376 8.84 -8.91 13.91
C GLU A 376 7.51 -8.19 13.73
N ARG A 377 6.56 -8.45 14.64
CA ARG A 377 5.43 -7.54 14.85
C ARG A 377 5.97 -6.27 15.49
N LYS A 378 6.37 -5.30 14.66
CA LYS A 378 6.55 -3.92 15.12
C LYS A 378 5.24 -3.19 14.93
N GLY A 379 4.71 -2.63 16.02
CA GLY A 379 3.64 -1.65 15.93
C GLY A 379 4.11 -0.48 15.05
N MET A 380 3.38 -0.24 13.98
CA MET A 380 3.45 0.95 13.13
C MET A 380 2.05 1.55 13.10
N SER A 381 1.80 2.83 12.88
CA SER A 381 2.67 3.94 12.51
C SER A 381 2.77 4.96 13.63
N ASN A 382 3.58 6.01 13.48
CA ASN A 382 3.68 7.09 14.47
C ASN A 382 2.63 8.18 14.24
N ALA A 383 2.01 8.66 15.32
CA ALA A 383 1.18 9.86 15.30
C ALA A 383 1.30 10.62 16.63
N ILE A 384 1.46 11.94 16.54
CA ILE A 384 1.41 12.86 17.68
C ILE A 384 0.39 13.94 17.34
N VAL A 385 -0.59 14.15 18.22
CA VAL A 385 -1.58 15.22 18.10
C VAL A 385 -1.64 15.98 19.41
N VAL A 386 -1.40 17.29 19.35
CA VAL A 386 -1.36 18.18 20.51
C VAL A 386 -2.46 19.23 20.36
N SER A 387 -3.30 19.35 21.38
CA SER A 387 -4.35 20.38 21.44
C SER A 387 -3.71 21.77 21.45
N GLY A 388 -4.33 22.74 20.79
CA GLY A 388 -3.90 24.15 20.86
C GLY A 388 -3.83 24.72 22.28
N SER A 389 -4.61 24.19 23.22
CA SER A 389 -4.52 24.55 24.65
C SER A 389 -3.17 24.19 25.31
N MET A 390 -2.39 23.32 24.68
CA MET A 390 -1.08 22.85 25.12
C MET A 390 0.07 23.42 24.27
N THR A 391 -0.20 24.29 23.31
CA THR A 391 0.80 24.90 22.44
C THR A 391 0.94 26.39 22.73
N ALA A 392 2.15 26.94 22.51
CA ALA A 392 2.40 28.36 22.75
C ALA A 392 1.61 29.27 21.79
N THR A 393 1.30 28.78 20.59
CA THR A 393 0.58 29.52 19.54
C THR A 393 -0.92 29.47 19.69
N GLY A 394 -1.46 28.52 20.48
CA GLY A 394 -2.89 28.24 20.53
C GLY A 394 -3.40 27.38 19.37
N ASN A 395 -2.56 27.06 18.38
CA ASN A 395 -2.90 26.20 17.24
C ASN A 395 -2.61 24.73 17.55
N PRO A 396 -3.45 23.78 17.10
CA PRO A 396 -3.16 22.36 17.24
C PRO A 396 -1.92 21.98 16.41
N ILE A 397 -1.11 21.05 16.93
CA ILE A 397 0.06 20.49 16.22
C ILE A 397 -0.24 19.02 15.92
N ALA A 398 0.03 18.60 14.69
CA ALA A 398 -0.04 17.20 14.28
C ALA A 398 1.27 16.80 13.59
N VAL A 399 1.82 15.66 13.99
CA VAL A 399 2.97 15.02 13.34
C VAL A 399 2.57 13.59 13.00
N PHE A 400 2.62 13.26 11.72
CA PHE A 400 2.22 11.95 11.21
C PHE A 400 3.42 11.28 10.55
N GLY A 401 3.64 10.02 10.89
CA GLY A 401 4.69 9.19 10.31
C GLY A 401 4.16 7.83 9.88
N PRO A 402 3.28 7.75 8.87
CA PRO A 402 2.82 6.49 8.30
C PRO A 402 4.00 5.68 7.74
N GLN A 403 4.15 4.43 8.15
CA GLN A 403 5.27 3.58 7.72
C GLN A 403 4.78 2.56 6.68
N THR A 404 4.95 2.91 5.40
CA THR A 404 4.49 2.09 4.26
C THR A 404 5.63 1.42 3.48
N GLY A 405 6.83 1.35 4.06
CA GLY A 405 8.02 0.83 3.40
C GLY A 405 8.72 1.83 2.48
N TYR A 406 9.96 1.50 2.07
CA TYR A 406 10.81 2.32 1.21
C TYR A 406 10.82 1.80 -0.22
N PHE A 407 9.65 1.76 -0.86
CA PHE A 407 9.52 1.35 -2.26
C PHE A 407 10.11 2.40 -3.21
N SER A 408 10.62 1.95 -4.35
CA SER A 408 11.11 2.81 -5.43
C SER A 408 10.56 2.29 -6.77
N PRO A 409 9.58 2.96 -7.39
CA PRO A 409 8.91 4.18 -6.90
C PRO A 409 8.07 3.94 -5.64
N GLN A 410 7.77 5.00 -4.89
CA GLN A 410 6.93 4.91 -3.69
C GLN A 410 5.48 4.54 -4.07
N LEU A 411 4.82 3.72 -3.23
CA LEU A 411 3.41 3.32 -3.41
C LEU A 411 2.46 4.51 -3.26
N LEU A 412 2.86 5.45 -2.42
CA LEU A 412 2.21 6.74 -2.24
C LEU A 412 2.73 7.76 -3.26
N MET A 413 1.88 8.73 -3.55
CA MET A 413 2.19 9.95 -4.29
C MET A 413 1.61 11.14 -3.54
N LEU A 414 2.27 12.29 -3.57
CA LEU A 414 1.72 13.54 -3.05
C LEU A 414 0.87 14.19 -4.13
N GLU A 415 -0.22 14.83 -3.73
CA GLU A 415 -1.07 15.58 -4.64
C GLU A 415 -1.77 16.72 -3.89
N GLU A 416 -2.09 17.79 -4.61
CA GLU A 416 -3.07 18.79 -4.17
C GLU A 416 -4.29 18.72 -5.09
N LEU A 417 -5.48 18.62 -4.50
CA LEU A 417 -6.76 18.61 -5.21
C LEU A 417 -7.60 19.82 -4.78
N GLN A 418 -7.96 20.67 -5.74
CA GLN A 418 -8.79 21.86 -5.54
C GLN A 418 -9.98 21.88 -6.50
N GLY A 419 -11.20 21.98 -5.98
CA GLY A 419 -12.42 22.14 -6.76
C GLY A 419 -13.69 22.09 -5.91
N PRO A 420 -14.89 22.14 -6.51
CA PRO A 420 -16.14 22.08 -5.76
C PRO A 420 -16.23 20.85 -4.83
N GLY A 421 -16.27 21.11 -3.53
CA GLY A 421 -16.35 20.08 -2.48
C GLY A 421 -15.06 19.28 -2.24
N ILE A 422 -13.91 19.73 -2.76
CA ILE A 422 -12.58 19.10 -2.58
C ILE A 422 -11.53 20.21 -2.43
N SER A 423 -10.82 20.22 -1.31
CA SER A 423 -9.70 21.14 -1.07
C SER A 423 -8.78 20.46 -0.07
N ALA A 424 -7.77 19.74 -0.58
CA ALA A 424 -6.87 18.92 0.21
C ALA A 424 -5.51 18.76 -0.44
N ARG A 425 -4.48 18.54 0.39
CA ARG A 425 -3.12 18.18 -0.04
C ARG A 425 -2.58 17.09 0.86
N GLY A 426 -1.86 16.15 0.27
CA GLY A 426 -1.13 15.13 1.01
C GLY A 426 -0.87 13.89 0.18
N ALA A 427 -0.64 12.78 0.85
CA ALA A 427 -0.29 11.51 0.23
C ALA A 427 -1.52 10.62 -0.02
N SER A 428 -1.47 9.91 -1.14
CA SER A 428 -2.47 8.94 -1.58
C SER A 428 -1.81 7.73 -2.23
N PHE A 429 -2.40 6.54 -2.09
CA PHE A 429 -1.90 5.37 -2.80
C PHE A 429 -2.18 5.49 -4.30
N ALA A 430 -1.18 5.19 -5.12
CA ALA A 430 -1.32 5.15 -6.57
C ALA A 430 -2.47 4.23 -6.98
N GLY A 431 -3.33 4.69 -7.89
CA GLY A 431 -4.48 3.91 -8.38
C GLY A 431 -5.73 4.02 -7.52
N VAL A 432 -5.65 4.69 -6.37
CA VAL A 432 -6.80 5.06 -5.53
C VAL A 432 -6.63 6.50 -4.98
N ASN A 433 -5.89 7.35 -5.71
CA ASN A 433 -5.62 8.75 -5.38
C ASN A 433 -6.72 9.71 -5.85
N LEU A 434 -7.97 9.25 -5.99
CA LEU A 434 -9.08 10.16 -6.24
C LEU A 434 -9.36 11.11 -5.05
N TYR A 435 -8.88 10.75 -3.86
CA TYR A 435 -8.87 11.61 -2.67
C TYR A 435 -7.54 11.50 -1.95
N VAL A 436 -7.09 12.62 -1.38
CA VAL A 436 -6.00 12.66 -0.40
C VAL A 436 -6.35 11.75 0.78
N GLN A 437 -5.54 10.72 1.01
CA GLN A 437 -5.81 9.72 2.06
C GLN A 437 -5.11 10.04 3.38
N LEU A 438 -3.98 10.75 3.32
CA LEU A 438 -3.16 11.16 4.46
C LEU A 438 -2.70 12.60 4.20
N GLY A 439 -3.07 13.57 5.03
CA GLY A 439 -2.69 14.96 4.75
C GLY A 439 -3.53 16.00 5.47
N ARG A 440 -3.83 17.10 4.76
CA ARG A 440 -4.57 18.25 5.29
C ARG A 440 -5.64 18.75 4.34
N GLY A 441 -6.69 19.32 4.93
CA GLY A 441 -7.69 20.14 4.28
C GLY A 441 -7.35 21.60 4.49
N GLN A 442 -8.33 22.50 4.49
CA GLN A 442 -8.08 23.93 4.74
C GLN A 442 -7.60 24.16 6.17
N ASP A 443 -8.35 23.68 7.16
CA ASP A 443 -8.21 23.93 8.61
C ASP A 443 -8.19 22.64 9.47
N TYR A 444 -7.96 21.48 8.86
CA TYR A 444 -7.87 20.18 9.53
C TYR A 444 -6.80 19.29 8.90
N ALA A 445 -6.35 18.26 9.64
CA ALA A 445 -5.38 17.28 9.15
C ALA A 445 -5.73 15.86 9.64
N TRP A 446 -5.33 14.84 8.89
CA TRP A 446 -5.59 13.44 9.20
C TRP A 446 -4.47 12.53 8.69
N SER A 447 -4.35 11.37 9.33
CA SER A 447 -3.48 10.29 8.90
C SER A 447 -3.99 8.96 9.45
N ALA A 448 -3.24 7.89 9.23
CA ALA A 448 -3.57 6.55 9.67
C ALA A 448 -2.39 5.90 10.42
N THR A 449 -2.73 5.14 11.47
CA THR A 449 -1.82 4.21 12.15
C THR A 449 -2.45 2.82 12.12
N SER A 450 -1.65 1.77 12.06
CA SER A 450 -2.19 0.41 12.04
C SER A 450 -2.71 0.06 13.44
N ALA A 451 -4.02 -0.02 13.58
CA ALA A 451 -4.67 -0.24 14.88
C ALA A 451 -4.50 -1.67 15.42
N GLY A 452 -4.02 -2.62 14.58
CA GLY A 452 -3.85 -4.02 14.95
C GLY A 452 -5.14 -4.73 15.38
N GLN A 453 -6.31 -4.13 15.09
CA GLN A 453 -7.60 -4.68 15.49
C GLN A 453 -7.85 -6.01 14.81
N ASP A 454 -8.48 -6.92 15.56
CA ASP A 454 -8.99 -8.17 15.01
C ASP A 454 -10.26 -7.87 14.22
N ILE A 455 -10.13 -7.89 12.89
CA ILE A 455 -11.23 -7.62 11.94
C ILE A 455 -11.51 -8.81 11.01
N THR A 456 -10.84 -9.94 11.25
CA THR A 456 -10.98 -11.18 10.48
C THR A 456 -11.27 -12.32 11.44
N ASP A 457 -12.50 -12.82 11.42
CA ASP A 457 -12.92 -13.93 12.27
C ASP A 457 -12.78 -15.29 11.57
N THR A 458 -12.29 -16.28 12.29
CA THR A 458 -12.24 -17.68 11.84
C THR A 458 -13.48 -18.46 12.30
N TYR A 459 -14.20 -19.07 11.35
CA TYR A 459 -15.36 -19.94 11.61
C TYR A 459 -15.03 -21.41 11.40
N ALA A 460 -15.30 -22.24 12.41
CA ALA A 460 -15.35 -23.70 12.24
C ALA A 460 -16.72 -24.10 11.67
N VAL A 461 -16.73 -24.83 10.55
CA VAL A 461 -17.94 -25.37 9.92
C VAL A 461 -17.84 -26.87 9.75
N GLN A 462 -18.94 -27.58 10.00
CA GLN A 462 -19.00 -29.02 9.78
C GLN A 462 -19.02 -29.32 8.29
N LEU A 463 -18.14 -30.23 7.85
CA LEU A 463 -18.15 -30.74 6.49
C LEU A 463 -19.31 -31.71 6.27
N CYS A 464 -19.79 -31.79 5.04
CA CYS A 464 -20.86 -32.69 4.62
C CYS A 464 -20.66 -33.17 3.18
N GLU A 465 -21.44 -34.16 2.76
CA GLU A 465 -21.49 -34.65 1.38
C GLU A 465 -22.90 -34.47 0.82
N THR A 466 -23.01 -33.88 -0.37
CA THR A 466 -24.32 -33.60 -0.99
C THR A 466 -25.07 -34.85 -1.44
N ASN A 467 -24.34 -35.97 -1.61
CA ASN A 467 -24.90 -37.28 -1.94
C ASN A 467 -25.26 -38.11 -0.68
N GLY A 468 -25.03 -37.59 0.53
CA GLY A 468 -25.31 -38.28 1.79
C GLY A 468 -24.26 -39.30 2.23
N SER A 469 -23.12 -39.42 1.55
CA SER A 469 -22.02 -40.26 2.02
C SER A 469 -21.34 -39.70 3.28
N THR A 470 -20.59 -40.54 3.98
CA THR A 470 -19.85 -40.11 5.18
C THR A 470 -18.86 -38.99 4.84
N PRO A 471 -18.94 -37.82 5.51
CA PRO A 471 -18.01 -36.73 5.27
C PRO A 471 -16.58 -37.10 5.67
N THR A 472 -15.61 -36.51 4.97
CA THR A 472 -14.18 -36.64 5.24
C THR A 472 -13.55 -35.25 5.35
N VAL A 473 -12.31 -35.17 5.83
CA VAL A 473 -11.57 -33.89 5.83
C VAL A 473 -11.40 -33.29 4.42
N ASN A 474 -11.56 -34.11 3.37
CA ASN A 474 -11.47 -33.70 1.96
C ASN A 474 -12.83 -33.34 1.33
N SER A 475 -13.94 -33.42 2.08
CA SER A 475 -15.26 -33.09 1.56
C SER A 475 -15.33 -31.63 1.05
N MET A 476 -16.06 -31.44 -0.04
CA MET A 476 -16.17 -30.15 -0.75
C MET A 476 -17.49 -29.40 -0.49
N ALA A 477 -18.25 -29.84 0.51
CA ALA A 477 -19.44 -29.18 0.99
C ALA A 477 -19.41 -29.04 2.52
N TYR A 478 -20.18 -28.09 3.03
CA TYR A 478 -20.26 -27.76 4.45
C TYR A 478 -21.70 -27.45 4.87
N LEU A 479 -21.99 -27.61 6.15
CA LEU A 479 -23.32 -27.34 6.69
C LEU A 479 -23.52 -25.84 6.88
N PHE A 480 -24.37 -25.23 6.04
CA PHE A 480 -24.79 -23.85 6.20
C PHE A 480 -26.26 -23.80 6.63
N ARG A 481 -26.51 -23.39 7.89
CA ARG A 481 -27.86 -23.30 8.46
C ARG A 481 -28.69 -24.58 8.26
N GLY A 482 -28.07 -25.74 8.48
CA GLY A 482 -28.70 -27.05 8.34
C GLY A 482 -28.76 -27.62 6.91
N VAL A 483 -28.28 -26.87 5.91
CA VAL A 483 -28.26 -27.32 4.51
C VAL A 483 -26.83 -27.63 4.07
N CYS A 484 -26.61 -28.84 3.54
CA CYS A 484 -25.32 -29.20 2.97
C CYS A 484 -25.08 -28.40 1.68
N THR A 485 -24.12 -27.48 1.74
CA THR A 485 -23.89 -26.46 0.72
C THR A 485 -22.50 -26.67 0.09
N PRO A 486 -22.38 -26.78 -1.24
CA PRO A 486 -21.09 -26.83 -1.91
C PRO A 486 -20.25 -25.59 -1.64
N MET A 487 -18.94 -25.78 -1.47
CA MET A 487 -17.98 -24.69 -1.53
C MET A 487 -17.84 -24.20 -2.97
N GLU A 488 -17.69 -22.90 -3.15
CA GLU A 488 -17.32 -22.32 -4.43
C GLU A 488 -15.81 -22.51 -4.65
N THR A 489 -15.41 -22.89 -5.87
CA THR A 489 -14.00 -22.98 -6.24
C THR A 489 -13.63 -21.73 -7.03
N LEU A 490 -12.71 -20.94 -6.46
CA LEU A 490 -12.10 -19.79 -7.09
C LEU A 490 -10.79 -20.24 -7.73
N ARG A 491 -10.59 -19.91 -9.01
CA ARG A 491 -9.42 -20.38 -9.77
C ARG A 491 -8.89 -19.27 -10.66
N GLN A 492 -7.56 -19.11 -10.67
CA GLN A 492 -6.83 -18.31 -11.65
C GLN A 492 -5.64 -19.14 -12.16
N ASP A 493 -5.52 -19.25 -13.49
CA ASP A 493 -4.42 -19.96 -14.14
C ASP A 493 -3.40 -18.94 -14.63
N ASN A 494 -2.13 -19.12 -14.25
CA ASN A 494 -1.05 -18.21 -14.60
C ASN A 494 0.07 -18.94 -15.32
N ALA A 495 0.66 -18.26 -16.30
CA ALA A 495 1.83 -18.72 -17.02
C ALA A 495 2.67 -17.52 -17.45
N TRP A 496 3.98 -17.69 -17.48
CA TRP A 496 4.92 -16.65 -17.90
C TRP A 496 5.99 -17.20 -18.82
N GLN A 497 6.60 -16.27 -19.56
CA GLN A 497 7.80 -16.48 -20.35
C GLN A 497 8.86 -15.46 -19.92
N PRO A 498 10.16 -15.74 -20.12
CA PRO A 498 11.20 -14.75 -19.89
C PRO A 498 10.95 -13.48 -20.71
N THR A 499 11.20 -12.33 -20.11
CA THR A 499 11.14 -11.00 -20.73
C THR A 499 12.47 -10.27 -20.53
N THR A 500 12.60 -9.07 -21.07
CA THR A 500 13.77 -8.22 -20.80
C THR A 500 13.80 -7.77 -19.33
N ALA A 501 12.63 -7.54 -18.72
CA ALA A 501 12.50 -7.16 -17.32
C ALA A 501 12.69 -8.34 -16.35
N ASP A 502 12.29 -9.56 -16.74
CA ASP A 502 12.36 -10.75 -15.91
C ASP A 502 12.92 -11.95 -16.68
N SER A 503 14.16 -12.32 -16.38
CA SER A 503 14.85 -13.46 -17.00
C SER A 503 14.43 -14.83 -16.46
N THR A 504 13.47 -14.89 -15.53
CA THR A 504 12.99 -16.15 -14.95
C THR A 504 12.52 -17.10 -16.06
N PRO A 505 13.04 -18.36 -16.12
CA PRO A 505 12.62 -19.32 -17.13
C PRO A 505 11.12 -19.54 -17.14
N ALA A 506 10.56 -19.99 -18.26
CA ALA A 506 9.13 -20.23 -18.39
C ALA A 506 8.56 -21.14 -17.28
N GLY A 507 7.35 -20.84 -16.83
CA GLY A 507 6.68 -21.58 -15.77
C GLY A 507 5.19 -21.26 -15.72
N SER A 508 4.46 -22.05 -14.93
CA SER A 508 3.03 -21.87 -14.70
C SER A 508 2.57 -22.44 -13.37
N TYR A 509 1.43 -21.96 -12.87
CA TYR A 509 0.67 -22.57 -11.78
C TYR A 509 -0.80 -22.16 -11.82
N SER A 510 -1.61 -22.86 -11.04
CA SER A 510 -3.00 -22.47 -10.75
C SER A 510 -3.12 -21.98 -9.32
N LEU A 511 -3.68 -20.78 -9.14
CA LEU A 511 -4.18 -20.33 -7.85
C LEU A 511 -5.58 -20.89 -7.65
N ILE A 512 -5.80 -21.66 -6.57
CA ILE A 512 -7.10 -22.25 -6.26
C ILE A 512 -7.43 -22.00 -4.79
N THR A 513 -8.63 -21.49 -4.52
CA THR A 513 -9.13 -21.27 -3.17
C THR A 513 -10.60 -21.65 -3.10
N TYR A 514 -11.02 -22.19 -1.95
CA TYR A 514 -12.41 -22.56 -1.73
C TYR A 514 -13.11 -21.52 -0.86
N ARG A 515 -14.32 -21.13 -1.25
CA ARG A 515 -15.10 -20.11 -0.57
C ARG A 515 -16.42 -20.69 -0.03
N THR A 516 -16.68 -20.43 1.23
CA THR A 516 -17.96 -20.70 1.91
C THR A 516 -18.79 -19.40 1.98
N LYS A 517 -19.97 -19.46 2.59
CA LYS A 517 -20.76 -18.27 2.92
C LYS A 517 -20.19 -17.45 4.09
N TYR A 518 -19.25 -18.00 4.86
CA TYR A 518 -18.58 -17.30 5.95
C TYR A 518 -17.24 -16.68 5.52
N GLY A 519 -16.56 -17.28 4.54
CA GLY A 519 -15.25 -16.83 4.10
C GLY A 519 -14.45 -17.91 3.37
N LEU A 520 -13.15 -17.66 3.20
CA LEU A 520 -12.22 -18.56 2.54
C LEU A 520 -11.88 -19.75 3.45
N VAL A 521 -11.67 -20.92 2.84
CA VAL A 521 -11.25 -22.13 3.55
C VAL A 521 -9.73 -22.13 3.67
N THR A 522 -9.22 -21.91 4.89
CA THR A 522 -7.78 -21.82 5.17
C THR A 522 -7.20 -23.11 5.74
N HIS A 523 -7.99 -23.87 6.50
CA HIS A 523 -7.56 -25.11 7.15
C HIS A 523 -8.66 -26.18 7.09
N ARG A 524 -8.25 -27.44 7.26
CA ARG A 524 -9.13 -28.62 7.40
C ARG A 524 -8.62 -29.47 8.57
N GLY A 525 -9.51 -30.11 9.32
CA GLY A 525 -9.15 -30.96 10.45
C GLY A 525 -10.34 -31.61 11.14
N LEU A 526 -10.07 -32.41 12.17
CA LEU A 526 -11.09 -32.96 13.08
C LEU A 526 -11.20 -32.07 14.32
N ALA A 527 -12.33 -32.08 15.01
CA ALA A 527 -12.62 -31.21 16.16
C ALA A 527 -13.75 -31.74 17.05
#